data_AF-A0A2E7ENF5-F1
#
_entry.id   AF-A0A2E7ENF5-F1
#
_cell.length_a   1.000
_cell.length_b   1.000
_cell.length_c   1.000
_cell.angle_alpha   90.00
_cell.angle_beta   90.00
_cell.angle_gamma   90.00
#
_symmetry.space_group_name_H-M   'P 1'
#
loop_
_entity.id
_entity.type
_entity.pdbx_description
1 polymer ?
#
loop_
_entity_poly.entity_id
_entity_poly.type
_entity_poly.pdbx_seq_one_letter_code
_entity_poly.pdbx_strand_id
1 'polypeptide(L)'
;MKRRALQRLLLKTTYGILCVLSMGCSTAIATEVPRVYLEVLTAKGVAIDVPQRWLRTLQDVPLASLRMRQQRRGEQADIREEGGPASKRIYVQGLLRADGVLQVPGQNFRMSDRRRIEQWIKGLEAGNSDSDRSQQLFGMSLPQLETAIRRLSPTIRISTKGEKLKTLVDHVQTATGIPIKVAAGVSTITRGDPMIRDELSGVSCGTGLAAALRPLNLALAPSTDGSGSLTLNIINARTAKEQWPVGWETNAPDRDAIPKLFEKLPVEIVDTPLADVLNVLQTRLKVPFLIDHRSLNAARISLSETKVQFPAKQTFYKRVLDRVLFQARLKMRIKLDEADRPIVWVTPS
;
A
#
# COMPACT_ATOMS: atom_id res chain seq x y z
N MET A 1 37.05 9.29 68.48
CA MET A 1 38.54 9.29 68.42
C MET A 1 38.94 9.20 66.94
N LYS A 2 39.90 9.94 66.35
CA LYS A 2 40.80 11.04 66.81
C LYS A 2 40.76 12.22 65.80
N ARG A 3 41.40 13.34 66.16
CA ARG A 3 41.59 14.62 65.41
C ARG A 3 42.37 14.40 64.09
N ARG A 4 42.14 15.08 62.96
CA ARG A 4 42.30 16.54 62.59
C ARG A 4 43.75 17.06 62.57
N ALA A 5 44.29 17.33 61.37
CA ALA A 5 45.39 18.25 61.00
C ALA A 5 45.45 18.34 59.45
N LEU A 6 45.57 19.45 58.69
CA LEU A 6 45.50 20.91 58.91
C LEU A 6 46.81 21.77 58.79
N GLN A 7 47.51 21.68 57.66
CA GLN A 7 48.42 22.72 57.09
C GLN A 7 48.22 22.73 55.56
N ARG A 8 48.04 23.80 54.76
CA ARG A 8 48.20 25.28 54.80
C ARG A 8 49.57 25.89 54.43
N LEU A 9 49.76 26.11 53.12
CA LEU A 9 50.36 27.30 52.45
C LEU A 9 49.81 27.31 50.98
N LEU A 10 49.47 28.38 50.24
CA LEU A 10 49.52 29.86 50.29
C LEU A 10 50.78 30.60 49.80
N LEU A 11 50.86 30.86 48.48
CA LEU A 11 50.93 32.19 47.79
C LEU A 11 50.96 31.93 46.24
N LYS A 12 50.32 32.72 45.33
CA LYS A 12 50.75 34.00 44.69
C LYS A 12 52.17 33.91 44.05
N THR A 13 52.55 34.44 42.86
CA THR A 13 52.00 35.37 41.82
C THR A 13 53.01 35.43 40.63
N THR A 14 52.78 35.77 39.35
CA THR A 14 51.64 36.18 38.47
C THR A 14 52.00 35.99 36.97
N TYR A 15 51.06 36.19 36.04
CA TYR A 15 51.20 36.47 34.58
C TYR A 15 51.72 35.39 33.61
N GLY A 16 51.09 35.34 32.43
CA GLY A 16 51.45 34.47 31.30
C GLY A 16 50.43 34.56 30.16
N ILE A 17 50.48 35.63 29.36
CA ILE A 17 49.60 35.82 28.19
C ILE A 17 50.17 35.06 26.99
N LEU A 18 49.41 34.16 26.35
CA LEU A 18 49.67 33.82 24.95
C LEU A 18 48.44 33.27 24.20
N CYS A 19 48.37 33.66 22.93
CA CYS A 19 47.60 33.12 21.80
C CYS A 19 46.22 32.48 22.02
N VAL A 20 45.23 33.23 21.55
CA VAL A 20 44.04 32.72 20.86
C VAL A 20 44.41 31.56 19.93
N LEU A 21 43.74 30.43 20.07
CA LEU A 21 43.55 29.46 18.99
C LEU A 21 42.06 29.10 18.95
N SER A 22 41.30 29.92 18.22
CA SER A 22 39.92 29.63 17.86
C SER A 22 39.89 28.36 17.01
N MET A 23 39.58 27.22 17.65
CA MET A 23 39.45 25.93 16.98
C MET A 23 38.16 25.91 16.14
N GLY A 24 38.20 26.65 15.04
CA GLY A 24 37.15 26.71 14.04
C GLY A 24 36.98 25.31 13.45
N CYS A 25 35.96 24.60 13.93
CA CYS A 25 35.53 23.35 13.34
C CYS A 25 34.90 23.68 11.98
N SER A 26 35.75 23.81 10.96
CA SER A 26 35.35 23.95 9.57
C SER A 26 34.58 22.69 9.19
N THR A 27 33.26 22.72 9.36
CA THR A 27 32.36 21.70 8.84
C THR A 27 32.51 21.72 7.34
N ALA A 28 33.34 20.80 6.82
CA ALA A 28 33.41 20.54 5.40
C ALA A 28 31.99 20.19 4.96
N ILE A 29 31.37 21.09 4.19
CA ILE A 29 30.12 20.80 3.51
C ILE A 29 30.49 19.68 2.53
N ALA A 30 30.12 18.45 2.89
CA ALA A 30 30.29 17.30 2.02
C ALA A 30 29.39 17.56 0.81
N THR A 31 29.97 18.03 -0.29
CA THR A 31 29.25 18.27 -1.54
C THR A 31 28.63 16.95 -1.97
N GLU A 32 27.32 16.83 -1.77
CA GLU A 32 26.61 15.58 -2.00
C GLU A 32 26.68 15.25 -3.49
N VAL A 33 27.55 14.30 -3.84
CA VAL A 33 27.79 13.89 -5.23
C VAL A 33 26.48 13.30 -5.75
N PRO A 34 25.86 13.90 -6.79
CA PRO A 34 24.60 13.41 -7.32
C PRO A 34 24.71 11.94 -7.71
N ARG A 35 23.68 11.16 -7.38
CA ARG A 35 23.67 9.70 -7.50
C ARG A 35 22.74 9.19 -8.60
N VAL A 36 21.92 10.08 -9.16
CA VAL A 36 20.87 9.77 -10.15
C VAL A 36 21.37 9.95 -11.59
N TYR A 37 21.35 8.87 -12.37
CA TYR A 37 21.69 8.82 -13.79
C TYR A 37 20.39 8.69 -14.59
N LEU A 38 19.97 9.74 -15.31
CA LEU A 38 18.71 9.76 -16.05
C LEU A 38 18.94 9.53 -17.56
N GLU A 39 18.35 8.46 -18.09
CA GLU A 39 18.23 8.22 -19.53
C GLU A 39 16.77 8.42 -19.97
N VAL A 40 16.53 9.38 -20.88
CA VAL A 40 15.19 9.62 -21.46
C VAL A 40 15.10 8.97 -22.84
N LEU A 41 14.23 7.96 -22.93
CA LEU A 41 13.82 7.28 -24.13
C LEU A 41 12.74 8.11 -24.83
N THR A 42 12.99 8.53 -26.06
CA THR A 42 12.03 9.27 -26.89
C THR A 42 11.18 8.28 -27.68
N ALA A 43 9.87 8.30 -27.46
CA ALA A 43 8.93 7.45 -28.19
C ALA A 43 8.80 7.85 -29.68
N LYS A 44 8.33 6.93 -30.52
CA LYS A 44 7.93 7.26 -31.89
C LYS A 44 6.76 8.24 -31.88
N GLY A 45 6.79 9.24 -32.77
CA GLY A 45 5.74 10.26 -32.89
C GLY A 45 5.92 11.49 -31.99
N VAL A 46 6.97 11.56 -31.17
CA VAL A 46 7.34 12.79 -30.45
C VAL A 46 7.81 13.86 -31.44
N ALA A 47 7.30 15.10 -31.32
CA ALA A 47 7.72 16.22 -32.15
C ALA A 47 9.19 16.60 -31.90
N ILE A 48 9.91 16.99 -32.96
CA ILE A 48 11.38 17.09 -33.01
C ILE A 48 11.96 18.07 -31.97
N ASP A 49 11.22 19.12 -31.63
CA ASP A 49 11.61 20.16 -30.67
C ASP A 49 11.38 19.76 -29.20
N VAL A 50 10.49 18.80 -28.93
CA VAL A 50 10.07 18.41 -27.58
C VAL A 50 11.23 17.80 -26.77
N PRO A 51 12.07 16.88 -27.31
CA PRO A 51 13.26 16.41 -26.60
C PRO A 51 14.25 17.54 -26.28
N GLN A 52 14.42 18.51 -27.18
CA GLN A 52 15.31 19.66 -26.96
C GLN A 52 14.80 20.59 -25.84
N ARG A 53 13.48 20.79 -25.75
CA ARG A 53 12.88 21.53 -24.63
C ARG A 53 12.99 20.76 -23.30
N TRP A 54 12.83 19.44 -23.33
CA TRP A 54 13.04 18.59 -22.15
C TRP A 54 14.51 18.57 -21.68
N LEU A 55 15.47 18.49 -22.60
CA LEU A 55 16.90 18.58 -22.29
C LEU A 55 17.23 19.86 -21.51
N ARG A 56 16.78 21.02 -22.02
CA ARG A 56 16.95 22.33 -21.34
C ARG A 56 16.23 22.42 -19.99
N THR A 57 15.13 21.68 -19.82
CA THR A 57 14.37 21.65 -18.56
C THR A 57 15.07 20.81 -17.49
N LEU A 58 15.78 19.75 -17.91
CA LEU A 58 16.46 18.78 -17.05
C LEU A 58 17.95 19.10 -16.80
N GLN A 59 18.59 19.92 -17.64
CA GLN A 59 20.02 20.27 -17.49
C GLN A 59 20.34 20.97 -16.16
N ASP A 60 19.39 21.74 -15.60
CA ASP A 60 19.55 22.52 -14.38
C ASP A 60 19.17 21.72 -13.11
N VAL A 61 18.84 20.43 -13.26
CA VAL A 61 18.37 19.54 -12.20
C VAL A 61 19.56 18.70 -11.70
N PRO A 62 19.75 18.50 -10.38
CA PRO A 62 20.91 17.79 -9.86
C PRO A 62 20.90 16.30 -10.28
N LEU A 63 21.68 15.99 -11.31
CA LEU A 63 21.80 14.66 -11.91
C LEU A 63 23.29 14.31 -12.05
N ALA A 64 23.63 13.05 -11.80
CA ALA A 64 24.96 12.48 -12.04
C ALA A 64 25.27 12.38 -13.54
N SER A 65 24.21 12.19 -14.34
CA SER A 65 24.26 12.11 -15.80
C SER A 65 22.86 12.32 -16.36
N LEU A 66 22.76 13.00 -17.50
CA LEU A 66 21.55 13.10 -18.29
C LEU A 66 21.87 12.65 -19.73
N ARG A 67 21.07 11.71 -20.25
CA ARG A 67 21.14 11.25 -21.64
C ARG A 67 19.75 11.21 -22.25
N MET A 68 19.65 11.50 -23.55
CA MET A 68 18.42 11.36 -24.30
C MET A 68 18.70 10.57 -25.59
N ARG A 69 17.85 9.60 -25.92
CA ARG A 69 17.95 8.80 -27.14
C ARG A 69 16.60 8.33 -27.64
N GLN A 70 16.55 7.78 -28.85
CA GLN A 70 15.35 7.10 -29.35
C GLN A 70 15.10 5.78 -28.59
N GLN A 71 13.83 5.48 -28.34
CA GLN A 71 13.37 4.24 -27.72
C GLN A 71 13.54 3.06 -28.68
N ARG A 72 14.12 1.96 -28.20
CA ARG A 72 14.21 0.67 -28.91
C ARG A 72 12.94 -0.15 -28.65
N ARG A 73 12.62 -1.08 -29.56
CA ARG A 73 11.39 -1.90 -29.47
C ARG A 73 11.37 -2.69 -28.16
N GLY A 74 10.37 -2.40 -27.31
CA GLY A 74 10.14 -3.10 -26.04
C GLY A 74 10.73 -2.43 -24.80
N GLU A 75 11.54 -1.38 -24.93
CA GLU A 75 12.02 -0.62 -23.77
C GLU A 75 10.87 0.17 -23.12
N GLN A 76 10.88 0.28 -21.79
CA GLN A 76 9.88 1.00 -20.99
C GLN A 76 10.58 1.90 -19.96
N ALA A 77 9.78 2.63 -19.16
CA ALA A 77 10.31 3.38 -18.03
C ALA A 77 10.66 2.43 -16.86
N ASP A 78 11.82 2.60 -16.24
CA ASP A 78 12.43 1.66 -15.30
C ASP A 78 13.35 2.39 -14.30
N ILE A 79 13.63 1.82 -13.13
CA ILE A 79 14.64 2.31 -12.18
C ILE A 79 15.44 1.11 -11.64
N ARG A 80 16.76 1.21 -11.70
CA ARG A 80 17.71 0.21 -11.17
C ARG A 80 18.70 0.85 -10.23
N GLU A 81 19.14 0.08 -9.24
CA GLU A 81 20.09 0.54 -8.24
C GLU A 81 21.33 -0.36 -8.24
N GLU A 82 22.53 0.25 -8.20
CA GLU A 82 23.81 -0.47 -8.15
C GLU A 82 24.68 0.04 -7.00
N GLY A 83 25.51 -0.85 -6.44
CA GLY A 83 26.43 -0.53 -5.34
C GLY A 83 25.82 -0.74 -3.94
N GLY A 84 26.65 -0.49 -2.92
CA GLY A 84 26.23 -0.61 -1.51
C GLY A 84 25.75 0.73 -0.94
N PRO A 85 25.31 0.81 0.33
CA PRO A 85 24.78 2.05 0.93
C PRO A 85 25.72 3.27 0.82
N ALA A 86 27.04 3.05 0.90
CA ALA A 86 28.05 4.09 0.76
C ALA A 86 28.34 4.52 -0.71
N SER A 87 27.92 3.73 -1.70
CA SER A 87 28.26 3.90 -3.13
C SER A 87 27.07 3.78 -4.09
N LYS A 88 25.84 3.81 -3.55
CA LYS A 88 24.57 3.65 -4.27
C LYS A 88 24.47 4.59 -5.48
N ARG A 89 24.27 4.01 -6.67
CA ARG A 89 23.92 4.70 -7.93
C ARG A 89 22.51 4.32 -8.32
N ILE A 90 21.73 5.29 -8.80
CA ILE A 90 20.34 5.10 -9.19
C ILE A 90 20.23 5.44 -10.68
N TYR A 91 19.92 4.46 -11.51
CA TYR A 91 19.73 4.63 -12.95
C TYR A 91 18.24 4.65 -13.25
N VAL A 92 17.76 5.75 -13.82
CA VAL A 92 16.36 5.94 -14.23
C VAL A 92 16.29 5.87 -15.74
N GLN A 93 15.43 5.01 -16.28
CA GLN A 93 14.95 5.11 -17.65
C GLN A 93 13.57 5.79 -17.64
N GLY A 94 13.46 6.96 -18.25
CA GLY A 94 12.20 7.67 -18.47
C GLY A 94 11.73 7.51 -19.91
N LEU A 95 10.41 7.55 -20.14
CA LEU A 95 9.80 7.51 -21.47
C LEU A 95 9.15 8.87 -21.77
N LEU A 96 9.75 9.63 -22.69
CA LEU A 96 9.14 10.82 -23.29
C LEU A 96 8.15 10.39 -24.36
N ARG A 97 6.87 10.57 -24.08
CA ARG A 97 5.74 10.15 -24.92
C ARG A 97 5.33 11.23 -25.94
N ALA A 98 4.54 10.83 -26.94
CA ALA A 98 4.06 11.71 -28.01
C ALA A 98 3.16 12.87 -27.53
N ASP A 99 2.53 12.76 -26.36
CA ASP A 99 1.81 13.85 -25.68
C ASP A 99 2.74 14.87 -24.98
N GLY A 100 4.06 14.73 -25.14
CA GLY A 100 5.08 15.59 -24.56
C GLY A 100 5.31 15.39 -23.06
N VAL A 101 4.69 14.36 -22.46
CA VAL A 101 4.84 13.99 -21.06
C VAL A 101 6.08 13.09 -20.88
N LEU A 102 6.90 13.40 -19.88
CA LEU A 102 7.95 12.51 -19.40
C LEU A 102 7.35 11.55 -18.36
N GLN A 103 7.20 10.30 -18.73
CA GLN A 103 6.84 9.21 -17.82
C GLN A 103 8.10 8.61 -17.19
N VAL A 104 8.07 8.34 -15.90
CA VAL A 104 9.05 7.53 -15.15
C VAL A 104 8.27 6.52 -14.30
N PRO A 105 8.90 5.54 -13.62
CA PRO A 105 8.16 4.68 -12.70
C PRO A 105 7.46 5.49 -11.61
N GLY A 106 6.17 5.19 -11.39
CA GLY A 106 5.28 5.90 -10.46
C GLY A 106 4.78 7.28 -10.91
N GLN A 107 5.54 8.04 -11.69
CA GLN A 107 5.25 9.46 -11.98
C GLN A 107 5.13 9.81 -13.47
N ASN A 108 4.31 10.81 -13.75
CA ASN A 108 4.22 11.48 -15.04
C ASN A 108 4.49 12.98 -14.84
N PHE A 109 5.39 13.57 -15.62
CA PHE A 109 5.79 14.98 -15.53
C PHE A 109 5.49 15.74 -16.83
N ARG A 110 4.94 16.95 -16.68
CA ARG A 110 4.89 17.96 -17.74
C ARG A 110 6.10 18.88 -17.63
N MET A 111 6.40 19.60 -18.71
CA MET A 111 7.56 20.50 -18.79
C MET A 111 7.47 21.70 -17.81
N SER A 112 6.28 22.00 -17.30
CA SER A 112 6.02 22.93 -16.19
C SER A 112 6.54 22.45 -14.83
N ASP A 113 6.77 21.15 -14.66
CA ASP A 113 6.78 20.52 -13.35
C ASP A 113 8.18 20.46 -12.71
N ARG A 114 9.12 21.30 -13.17
CA ARG A 114 10.53 21.30 -12.78
C ARG A 114 10.76 21.13 -11.26
N ARG A 115 10.08 21.91 -10.41
CA ARG A 115 10.18 21.79 -8.94
C ARG A 115 9.76 20.41 -8.42
N ARG A 116 8.78 19.77 -9.05
CA ARG A 116 8.31 18.42 -8.71
C ARG A 116 9.30 17.33 -9.16
N ILE A 117 10.02 17.57 -10.27
CA ILE A 117 11.11 16.71 -10.75
C ILE A 117 12.33 16.82 -9.80
N GLU A 118 12.72 18.05 -9.44
CA GLU A 118 13.78 18.32 -8.46
C GLU A 118 13.48 17.67 -7.09
N GLN A 119 12.24 17.77 -6.62
CA GLN A 119 11.77 17.10 -5.39
C GLN A 119 11.79 15.57 -5.52
N TRP A 120 11.34 15.03 -6.66
CA TRP A 120 11.31 13.58 -6.90
C TRP A 120 12.73 12.97 -6.97
N ILE A 121 13.69 13.65 -7.60
CA ILE A 121 15.10 13.22 -7.64
C ILE A 121 15.73 13.22 -6.25
N LYS A 122 15.51 14.26 -5.44
CA LYS A 122 15.91 14.25 -4.02
C LYS A 122 15.22 13.14 -3.23
N GLY A 123 14.00 12.78 -3.62
CA GLY A 123 13.30 11.58 -3.14
C GLY A 123 14.07 10.30 -3.46
N LEU A 124 14.52 10.10 -4.71
CA LEU A 124 15.35 8.95 -5.10
C LEU A 124 16.61 8.84 -4.23
N GLU A 125 17.37 9.94 -4.10
CA GLU A 125 18.63 9.98 -3.36
C GLU A 125 18.44 9.71 -1.86
N ALA A 126 17.32 10.15 -1.30
CA ALA A 126 16.89 9.85 0.06
C ALA A 126 16.23 8.47 0.26
N GLY A 127 16.21 7.58 -0.75
CA GLY A 127 15.59 6.24 -0.65
C GLY A 127 14.05 6.24 -0.61
N ASN A 128 13.43 7.26 -1.20
CA ASN A 128 11.98 7.43 -1.35
C ASN A 128 11.56 7.33 -2.83
N SER A 129 12.17 6.41 -3.58
CA SER A 129 11.79 6.22 -4.99
C SER A 129 10.40 5.55 -5.12
N ASP A 130 9.66 5.81 -6.20
CA ASP A 130 8.43 5.03 -6.44
C ASP A 130 8.75 3.59 -6.90
N SER A 131 10.00 3.32 -7.28
CA SER A 131 10.59 1.97 -7.34
C SER A 131 10.78 1.37 -5.95
N ASP A 132 11.30 2.11 -4.96
CA ASP A 132 11.33 1.67 -3.56
C ASP A 132 9.91 1.31 -3.12
N ARG A 133 8.92 2.18 -3.33
CA ARG A 133 7.52 1.87 -2.99
C ARG A 133 6.94 0.65 -3.70
N SER A 134 7.40 0.30 -4.90
CA SER A 134 6.98 -0.92 -5.61
C SER A 134 7.92 -2.13 -5.41
N GLN A 135 9.03 -1.95 -4.67
CA GLN A 135 9.96 -2.98 -4.19
C GLN A 135 9.95 -3.19 -2.67
N GLN A 136 9.18 -2.38 -1.93
CA GLN A 136 9.08 -2.40 -0.47
C GLN A 136 7.70 -2.82 0.04
N LEU A 137 6.69 -3.03 -0.81
CA LEU A 137 5.41 -3.61 -0.39
C LEU A 137 5.64 -4.99 0.24
N PHE A 138 5.38 -5.10 1.54
CA PHE A 138 5.74 -6.23 2.41
C PHE A 138 7.23 -6.60 2.43
N GLY A 139 8.11 -5.66 2.03
CA GLY A 139 9.53 -5.89 1.81
C GLY A 139 9.85 -6.74 0.59
N MET A 140 8.97 -6.78 -0.42
CA MET A 140 9.09 -7.62 -1.62
C MET A 140 9.38 -6.82 -2.87
N SER A 141 10.37 -7.28 -3.64
CA SER A 141 10.56 -6.82 -5.02
C SER A 141 9.30 -7.12 -5.86
N LEU A 142 9.05 -6.30 -6.89
CA LEU A 142 7.85 -6.42 -7.73
C LEU A 142 7.60 -7.86 -8.26
N PRO A 143 8.59 -8.64 -8.75
CA PRO A 143 8.35 -10.01 -9.20
C PRO A 143 7.97 -10.99 -8.07
N GLN A 144 8.40 -10.72 -6.83
CA GLN A 144 7.97 -11.47 -5.65
C GLN A 144 6.54 -11.11 -5.26
N LEU A 145 6.17 -9.81 -5.33
CA LEU A 145 4.80 -9.35 -5.09
C LEU A 145 3.82 -9.90 -6.14
N GLU A 146 4.14 -9.83 -7.44
CA GLU A 146 3.37 -10.46 -8.52
C GLU A 146 3.21 -11.97 -8.31
N THR A 147 4.25 -12.63 -7.79
CA THR A 147 4.20 -14.05 -7.44
C THR A 147 3.34 -14.32 -6.21
N ALA A 148 3.32 -13.44 -5.21
CA ALA A 148 2.40 -13.52 -4.08
C ALA A 148 0.95 -13.32 -4.52
N ILE A 149 0.64 -12.28 -5.30
CA ILE A 149 -0.69 -12.03 -5.88
C ILE A 149 -1.14 -13.25 -6.69
N ARG A 150 -0.34 -13.70 -7.66
CA ARG A 150 -0.66 -14.87 -8.50
C ARG A 150 -0.93 -16.13 -7.69
N ARG A 151 -0.16 -16.40 -6.63
CA ARG A 151 -0.36 -17.57 -5.75
C ARG A 151 -1.52 -17.41 -4.75
N LEU A 152 -1.96 -16.19 -4.47
CA LEU A 152 -3.11 -15.88 -3.60
C LEU A 152 -4.44 -15.69 -4.37
N SER A 153 -4.38 -15.55 -5.70
CA SER A 153 -5.52 -15.53 -6.64
C SER A 153 -6.49 -16.73 -6.61
N PRO A 154 -6.11 -17.96 -6.18
CA PRO A 154 -7.04 -19.09 -6.12
C PRO A 154 -8.27 -18.77 -5.26
N THR A 155 -9.44 -19.09 -5.79
CA THR A 155 -10.73 -18.80 -5.16
C THR A 155 -10.99 -19.73 -3.97
N ILE A 156 -11.47 -19.19 -2.85
CA ILE A 156 -12.03 -19.96 -1.74
C ILE A 156 -13.28 -20.68 -2.24
N ARG A 157 -13.33 -22.01 -2.05
CA ARG A 157 -14.40 -22.89 -2.56
C ARG A 157 -15.25 -23.56 -1.47
N ILE A 158 -14.88 -23.37 -0.21
CA ILE A 158 -15.70 -23.74 0.95
C ILE A 158 -16.64 -22.59 1.31
N SER A 159 -17.81 -22.89 1.88
CA SER A 159 -18.56 -21.89 2.65
C SER A 159 -17.77 -21.56 3.91
N THR A 160 -17.70 -20.28 4.29
CA THR A 160 -16.94 -19.84 5.46
C THR A 160 -17.80 -19.21 6.56
N LYS A 161 -19.06 -18.85 6.31
CA LYS A 161 -19.84 -18.11 7.30
C LYS A 161 -20.24 -19.00 8.48
N GLY A 162 -19.73 -18.68 9.67
CA GLY A 162 -19.88 -19.50 10.87
C GLY A 162 -18.85 -20.63 11.01
N GLU A 163 -17.97 -20.81 10.02
CA GLU A 163 -16.88 -21.78 10.08
C GLU A 163 -15.70 -21.28 10.92
N LYS A 164 -14.89 -22.23 11.38
CA LYS A 164 -13.67 -22.00 12.16
C LYS A 164 -12.59 -21.33 11.32
N LEU A 165 -11.88 -20.35 11.89
CA LEU A 165 -10.73 -19.73 11.23
C LEU A 165 -9.68 -20.76 10.81
N LYS A 166 -9.47 -21.84 11.58
CA LYS A 166 -8.55 -22.92 11.19
C LYS A 166 -8.96 -23.58 9.86
N THR A 167 -10.25 -23.84 9.63
CA THR A 167 -10.75 -24.43 8.38
C THR A 167 -10.33 -23.59 7.17
N LEU A 168 -10.43 -22.27 7.27
CA LEU A 168 -9.99 -21.35 6.20
C LEU A 168 -8.45 -21.32 6.05
N VAL A 169 -7.69 -21.31 7.15
CA VAL A 169 -6.22 -21.32 7.11
C VAL A 169 -5.71 -22.59 6.41
N ASP A 170 -6.24 -23.76 6.77
CA ASP A 170 -5.88 -25.04 6.17
C ASP A 170 -6.28 -25.10 4.67
N HIS A 171 -7.45 -24.56 4.32
CA HIS A 171 -7.90 -24.43 2.94
C HIS A 171 -6.97 -23.53 2.11
N VAL A 172 -6.56 -22.37 2.64
CA VAL A 172 -5.64 -21.45 1.94
C VAL A 172 -4.24 -22.06 1.81
N GLN A 173 -3.71 -22.75 2.82
CA GLN A 173 -2.44 -23.48 2.68
C GLN A 173 -2.50 -24.52 1.56
N THR A 174 -3.60 -25.28 1.50
CA THR A 174 -3.80 -26.32 0.49
C THR A 174 -3.97 -25.73 -0.92
N ALA A 175 -4.79 -24.68 -1.07
CA ALA A 175 -5.10 -24.07 -2.37
C ALA A 175 -3.96 -23.26 -2.99
N THR A 176 -3.07 -22.69 -2.16
CA THR A 176 -1.97 -21.82 -2.61
C THR A 176 -0.59 -22.48 -2.56
N GLY A 177 -0.46 -23.57 -1.78
CA GLY A 177 0.81 -24.21 -1.44
C GLY A 177 1.77 -23.32 -0.63
N ILE A 178 1.30 -22.20 -0.07
CA ILE A 178 2.14 -21.27 0.70
C ILE A 178 2.09 -21.68 2.19
N PRO A 179 3.23 -21.88 2.87
CA PRO A 179 3.24 -22.09 4.32
C PRO A 179 2.66 -20.87 5.05
N ILE A 180 1.70 -21.11 5.96
CA ILE A 180 1.20 -20.10 6.89
C ILE A 180 1.84 -20.34 8.27
N LYS A 181 2.40 -19.28 8.86
CA LYS A 181 2.99 -19.29 10.20
C LYS A 181 2.22 -18.33 11.11
N VAL A 182 1.85 -18.76 12.30
CA VAL A 182 1.24 -17.90 13.33
C VAL A 182 2.32 -17.40 14.28
N ALA A 183 2.47 -16.08 14.43
CA ALA A 183 3.45 -15.55 15.37
C ALA A 183 3.06 -15.84 16.83
N ALA A 184 4.05 -16.16 17.67
CA ALA A 184 3.84 -16.61 19.05
C ALA A 184 2.91 -15.68 19.86
N GLY A 185 3.10 -14.35 19.73
CA GLY A 185 2.32 -13.31 20.40
C GLY A 185 0.85 -13.16 19.96
N VAL A 186 0.38 -13.93 18.97
CA VAL A 186 -1.05 -14.02 18.60
C VAL A 186 -1.60 -15.46 18.64
N SER A 187 -0.75 -16.44 18.98
CA SER A 187 -1.09 -17.87 19.00
C SER A 187 -2.26 -18.25 19.92
N THR A 188 -2.57 -17.45 20.94
CA THR A 188 -3.71 -17.68 21.84
C THR A 188 -5.03 -17.29 21.17
N ILE A 189 -5.04 -16.22 20.38
CA ILE A 189 -6.24 -15.74 19.66
C ILE A 189 -6.63 -16.78 18.59
N THR A 190 -5.64 -17.33 17.87
CA THR A 190 -5.89 -18.38 16.88
C THR A 190 -6.24 -19.74 17.51
N ARG A 191 -5.71 -20.07 18.70
CA ARG A 191 -6.09 -21.29 19.45
C ARG A 191 -7.49 -21.24 20.05
N GLY A 192 -8.08 -20.05 20.23
CA GLY A 192 -9.51 -19.90 20.50
C GLY A 192 -10.41 -20.28 19.32
N ASP A 193 -9.81 -20.63 18.17
CA ASP A 193 -10.45 -21.08 16.92
C ASP A 193 -11.72 -20.28 16.55
N PRO A 194 -11.59 -18.95 16.39
CA PRO A 194 -12.73 -18.05 16.27
C PRO A 194 -13.51 -18.26 14.98
N MET A 195 -14.83 -18.09 15.06
CA MET A 195 -15.73 -18.21 13.92
C MET A 195 -15.63 -17.01 12.96
N ILE A 196 -15.63 -17.30 11.66
CA ILE A 196 -15.63 -16.33 10.57
C ILE A 196 -17.04 -15.75 10.40
N ARG A 197 -17.14 -14.42 10.29
CA ARG A 197 -18.45 -13.71 10.27
C ARG A 197 -19.08 -13.56 8.88
N ASP A 198 -18.26 -13.51 7.84
CA ASP A 198 -18.67 -13.26 6.46
C ASP A 198 -18.57 -14.54 5.61
N GLU A 199 -19.30 -14.57 4.49
CA GLU A 199 -19.11 -15.60 3.47
C GLU A 199 -18.02 -15.14 2.49
N LEU A 200 -16.97 -15.94 2.35
CA LEU A 200 -15.76 -15.65 1.59
C LEU A 200 -15.62 -16.55 0.36
N SER A 201 -16.51 -17.54 0.20
CA SER A 201 -16.64 -18.33 -1.03
C SER A 201 -16.78 -17.42 -2.26
N GLY A 202 -16.00 -17.69 -3.30
CA GLY A 202 -15.92 -16.84 -4.49
C GLY A 202 -14.87 -15.72 -4.44
N VAL A 203 -14.25 -15.45 -3.29
CA VAL A 203 -13.14 -14.49 -3.12
C VAL A 203 -11.78 -15.20 -3.23
N SER A 204 -10.75 -14.51 -3.70
CA SER A 204 -9.34 -14.98 -3.65
C SER A 204 -8.87 -15.25 -2.22
N CYS A 205 -7.98 -16.23 -2.07
CA CYS A 205 -7.43 -16.66 -0.78
C CYS A 205 -6.76 -15.52 0.01
N GLY A 206 -6.05 -14.59 -0.64
CA GLY A 206 -5.35 -13.49 0.03
C GLY A 206 -6.32 -12.51 0.69
N THR A 207 -7.19 -11.91 -0.12
CA THR A 207 -8.23 -10.96 0.31
C THR A 207 -9.21 -11.60 1.29
N GLY A 208 -9.63 -12.85 1.08
CA GLY A 208 -10.53 -13.56 1.99
C GLY A 208 -9.90 -13.84 3.37
N LEU A 209 -8.65 -14.32 3.41
CA LEU A 209 -7.93 -14.53 4.68
C LEU A 209 -7.64 -13.21 5.40
N ALA A 210 -7.29 -12.14 4.66
CA ALA A 210 -7.15 -10.80 5.23
C ALA A 210 -8.47 -10.30 5.86
N ALA A 211 -9.61 -10.57 5.22
CA ALA A 211 -10.93 -10.24 5.75
C ALA A 211 -11.25 -11.03 7.04
N ALA A 212 -10.98 -12.33 7.07
CA ALA A 212 -11.22 -13.17 8.25
C ALA A 212 -10.36 -12.80 9.47
N LEU A 213 -9.12 -12.33 9.25
CA LEU A 213 -8.18 -11.96 10.33
C LEU A 213 -8.46 -10.58 10.93
N ARG A 214 -8.98 -9.64 10.14
CA ARG A 214 -9.17 -8.24 10.54
C ARG A 214 -10.06 -8.02 11.78
N PRO A 215 -11.22 -8.71 11.98
CA PRO A 215 -12.06 -8.59 13.18
C PRO A 215 -11.32 -8.94 14.47
N LEU A 216 -10.32 -9.80 14.38
CA LEU A 216 -9.52 -10.32 15.50
C LEU A 216 -8.33 -9.40 15.83
N ASN A 217 -8.21 -8.24 15.16
CA ASN A 217 -7.02 -7.38 15.19
C ASN A 217 -5.74 -8.14 14.79
N LEU A 218 -5.89 -9.11 13.87
CA LEU A 218 -4.80 -9.83 13.22
C LEU A 218 -4.62 -9.31 11.80
N ALA A 219 -3.41 -9.50 11.26
CA ALA A 219 -3.05 -9.15 9.89
C ALA A 219 -2.33 -10.32 9.22
N LEU A 220 -2.57 -10.48 7.92
CA LEU A 220 -1.78 -11.32 7.04
C LEU A 220 -0.59 -10.49 6.54
N ALA A 221 0.63 -10.98 6.71
CA ALA A 221 1.84 -10.33 6.20
C ALA A 221 2.71 -11.36 5.47
N PRO A 222 2.80 -11.30 4.13
CA PRO A 222 3.69 -12.20 3.40
C PRO A 222 5.15 -11.84 3.69
N SER A 223 6.04 -12.81 3.56
CA SER A 223 7.49 -12.64 3.67
C SER A 223 8.21 -13.61 2.76
N THR A 224 9.26 -13.18 2.09
CA THR A 224 10.22 -14.07 1.42
C THR A 224 11.44 -14.29 2.31
N ASP A 225 11.98 -15.50 2.33
CA ASP A 225 13.32 -15.74 2.86
C ASP A 225 14.42 -15.44 1.82
N GLY A 226 15.69 -15.64 2.20
CA GLY A 226 16.84 -15.41 1.33
C GLY A 226 16.95 -16.35 0.11
N SER A 227 16.10 -17.38 0.01
CA SER A 227 15.96 -18.21 -1.19
C SER A 227 14.82 -17.72 -2.12
N GLY A 228 14.10 -16.67 -1.72
CA GLY A 228 12.91 -16.18 -2.40
C GLY A 228 11.64 -16.99 -2.06
N SER A 229 11.71 -17.93 -1.11
CA SER A 229 10.56 -18.77 -0.77
C SER A 229 9.51 -17.97 0.01
N LEU A 230 8.29 -17.95 -0.54
CA LEU A 230 7.16 -17.21 0.02
C LEU A 230 6.56 -17.96 1.24
N THR A 231 6.37 -17.24 2.33
CA THR A 231 5.63 -17.64 3.54
C THR A 231 4.59 -16.55 3.84
N LEU A 232 3.42 -16.90 4.40
CA LEU A 232 2.51 -15.91 4.98
C LEU A 232 2.59 -15.97 6.51
N ASN A 233 2.59 -14.81 7.16
CA ASN A 233 2.64 -14.70 8.61
C ASN A 233 1.33 -14.10 9.12
N ILE A 234 0.70 -14.74 10.11
CA ILE A 234 -0.41 -14.19 10.87
C ILE A 234 0.17 -13.48 12.10
N ILE A 235 0.06 -12.16 12.11
CA ILE A 235 0.69 -11.26 13.10
C ILE A 235 -0.33 -10.26 13.67
N ASN A 236 0.06 -9.48 14.68
CA ASN A 236 -0.83 -8.48 15.28
C ASN A 236 -0.97 -7.25 14.37
N ALA A 237 -2.21 -6.82 14.06
CA ALA A 237 -2.48 -5.68 13.18
C ALA A 237 -2.06 -4.31 13.74
N ARG A 238 -1.50 -4.24 14.97
CA ARG A 238 -0.88 -3.04 15.55
C ARG A 238 0.65 -3.02 15.46
N THR A 239 1.29 -4.16 15.20
CA THR A 239 2.76 -4.27 15.07
C THR A 239 3.21 -4.55 13.63
N ALA A 240 2.27 -4.93 12.76
CA ALA A 240 2.49 -5.10 11.35
C ALA A 240 2.74 -3.75 10.67
N LYS A 241 3.97 -3.50 10.19
CA LYS A 241 4.33 -2.32 9.38
C LYS A 241 3.41 -2.19 8.17
N GLU A 242 3.20 -3.32 7.48
CA GLU A 242 2.32 -3.46 6.33
C GLU A 242 1.50 -4.74 6.44
N GLN A 243 0.35 -4.76 5.79
CA GLN A 243 -0.72 -5.75 5.98
C GLN A 243 -1.35 -6.05 4.62
N TRP A 244 -1.50 -7.32 4.26
CA TRP A 244 -2.18 -7.70 3.02
C TRP A 244 -3.60 -7.14 3.03
N PRO A 245 -4.03 -6.45 1.97
CA PRO A 245 -5.28 -5.70 2.01
C PRO A 245 -6.49 -6.65 1.97
N VAL A 246 -7.61 -6.18 2.52
CA VAL A 246 -8.92 -6.69 2.12
C VAL A 246 -9.27 -6.00 0.81
N GLY A 247 -8.89 -6.63 -0.30
CA GLY A 247 -9.04 -6.12 -1.66
C GLY A 247 -8.12 -4.96 -2.02
N TRP A 248 -7.59 -4.98 -3.23
CA TRP A 248 -6.78 -3.93 -3.83
C TRP A 248 -7.65 -2.74 -4.24
N GLU A 249 -7.12 -1.53 -4.12
CA GLU A 249 -7.80 -0.32 -4.59
C GLU A 249 -7.82 -0.28 -6.12
N THR A 250 -8.91 0.21 -6.71
CA THR A 250 -9.04 0.33 -8.17
C THR A 250 -9.34 1.77 -8.59
N ASN A 251 -8.81 2.16 -9.75
CA ASN A 251 -9.12 3.41 -10.43
C ASN A 251 -10.19 3.23 -11.52
N ALA A 252 -10.69 1.99 -11.73
CA ALA A 252 -11.78 1.73 -12.66
C ALA A 252 -13.09 2.33 -12.13
N PRO A 253 -13.92 2.97 -12.97
CA PRO A 253 -15.24 3.43 -12.57
C PRO A 253 -16.12 2.29 -12.04
N ASP A 254 -16.95 2.57 -11.04
CA ASP A 254 -17.87 1.59 -10.43
C ASP A 254 -18.74 0.83 -11.45
N ARG A 255 -19.08 1.50 -12.56
CA ARG A 255 -19.89 0.93 -13.65
C ARG A 255 -19.14 -0.12 -14.44
N ASP A 256 -17.82 -0.03 -14.53
CA ASP A 256 -17.00 -0.92 -15.34
C ASP A 256 -16.57 -2.12 -14.50
N ALA A 257 -16.29 -1.89 -13.21
CA ALA A 257 -16.00 -2.94 -12.23
C ALA A 257 -17.24 -3.77 -11.85
N ILE A 258 -18.41 -3.15 -11.66
CA ILE A 258 -19.69 -3.87 -11.43
C ILE A 258 -20.81 -3.20 -12.23
N PRO A 259 -20.99 -3.52 -13.53
CA PRO A 259 -22.06 -2.96 -14.37
C PRO A 259 -23.45 -3.15 -13.76
N LYS A 260 -23.65 -4.28 -13.09
CA LYS A 260 -24.90 -4.65 -12.43
C LYS A 260 -25.34 -3.68 -11.32
N LEU A 261 -24.42 -2.90 -10.74
CA LEU A 261 -24.77 -1.83 -9.79
C LEU A 261 -25.67 -0.74 -10.40
N PHE A 262 -25.68 -0.61 -11.72
CA PHE A 262 -26.42 0.42 -12.47
C PHE A 262 -27.65 -0.14 -13.20
N GLU A 263 -27.93 -1.44 -13.10
CA GLU A 263 -29.21 -2.02 -13.54
C GLU A 263 -30.38 -1.38 -12.79
N LYS A 264 -31.46 -1.09 -13.51
CA LYS A 264 -32.68 -0.52 -12.94
C LYS A 264 -33.55 -1.59 -12.30
N LEU A 265 -34.09 -1.30 -11.13
CA LEU A 265 -35.10 -2.11 -10.46
C LEU A 265 -36.19 -1.22 -9.82
N PRO A 266 -37.45 -1.69 -9.73
CA PRO A 266 -38.35 -1.22 -8.70
C PRO A 266 -37.84 -1.73 -7.35
N VAL A 267 -37.87 -0.89 -6.32
CA VAL A 267 -37.53 -1.29 -4.96
C VAL A 267 -38.34 -0.49 -3.95
N GLU A 268 -38.64 -1.15 -2.84
CA GLU A 268 -39.15 -0.60 -1.60
C GLU A 268 -38.47 -1.35 -0.46
N ILE A 269 -38.15 -0.66 0.63
CA ILE A 269 -37.57 -1.22 1.86
C ILE A 269 -38.25 -0.50 3.03
N VAL A 270 -38.94 -1.24 3.88
CA VAL A 270 -39.68 -0.71 5.04
C VAL A 270 -39.14 -1.37 6.30
N ASP A 271 -38.64 -0.55 7.23
CA ASP A 271 -38.11 -0.93 8.54
C ASP A 271 -37.30 -2.25 8.57
N THR A 272 -36.46 -2.48 7.57
CA THR A 272 -35.76 -3.76 7.38
C THR A 272 -34.37 -3.71 8.01
N PRO A 273 -33.89 -4.75 8.71
CA PRO A 273 -32.50 -4.80 9.18
C PRO A 273 -31.51 -4.67 8.03
N LEU A 274 -30.47 -3.85 8.20
CA LEU A 274 -29.46 -3.64 7.15
C LEU A 274 -28.74 -4.95 6.77
N ALA A 275 -28.53 -5.87 7.72
CA ALA A 275 -27.97 -7.20 7.43
C ALA A 275 -28.77 -7.97 6.36
N ASP A 276 -30.10 -7.96 6.45
CA ASP A 276 -30.98 -8.67 5.51
C ASP A 276 -31.01 -7.98 4.15
N VAL A 277 -31.05 -6.65 4.15
CA VAL A 277 -30.96 -5.83 2.93
C VAL A 277 -29.64 -6.09 2.20
N LEU A 278 -28.51 -6.12 2.90
CA LEU A 278 -27.21 -6.42 2.31
C LEU A 278 -27.15 -7.86 1.77
N ASN A 279 -27.68 -8.85 2.49
CA ASN A 279 -27.74 -10.25 2.04
C ASN A 279 -28.56 -10.43 0.75
N VAL A 280 -29.73 -9.77 0.66
CA VAL A 280 -30.56 -9.78 -0.56
C VAL A 280 -29.86 -9.07 -1.72
N LEU A 281 -29.20 -7.95 -1.48
CA LEU A 281 -28.47 -7.19 -2.51
C LEU A 281 -27.24 -7.97 -3.00
N GLN A 282 -26.43 -8.55 -2.10
CA GLN A 282 -25.32 -9.46 -2.42
C GLN A 282 -25.78 -10.61 -3.33
N THR A 283 -26.88 -11.29 -2.94
CA THR A 283 -27.45 -12.41 -3.70
C THR A 283 -27.90 -12.01 -5.10
N ARG A 284 -28.57 -10.86 -5.24
CA ARG A 284 -29.02 -10.33 -6.55
C ARG A 284 -27.85 -9.86 -7.44
N LEU A 285 -26.83 -9.24 -6.84
CA LEU A 285 -25.67 -8.73 -7.55
C LEU A 285 -24.69 -9.85 -7.97
N LYS A 286 -24.64 -10.96 -7.21
CA LYS A 286 -23.65 -12.04 -7.34
C LYS A 286 -22.19 -11.56 -7.18
N VAL A 287 -21.99 -10.55 -6.32
CA VAL A 287 -20.68 -9.99 -5.95
C VAL A 287 -20.48 -10.15 -4.45
N PRO A 288 -19.33 -10.65 -3.95
CA PRO A 288 -19.07 -10.76 -2.51
C PRO A 288 -19.15 -9.41 -1.80
N PHE A 289 -19.89 -9.37 -0.68
CA PHE A 289 -19.93 -8.23 0.23
C PHE A 289 -19.09 -8.59 1.46
N LEU A 290 -18.04 -7.82 1.72
CA LEU A 290 -17.13 -8.01 2.85
C LEU A 290 -17.28 -6.82 3.81
N ILE A 291 -17.29 -7.08 5.12
CA ILE A 291 -17.63 -6.09 6.14
C ILE A 291 -16.42 -5.81 7.05
N ASP A 292 -16.08 -4.54 7.29
CA ASP A 292 -15.06 -4.18 8.28
C ASP A 292 -15.59 -4.28 9.72
N HIS A 293 -15.89 -5.51 10.17
CA HIS A 293 -16.40 -5.78 11.53
C HIS A 293 -15.55 -5.15 12.63
N ARG A 294 -14.23 -5.02 12.45
CA ARG A 294 -13.35 -4.32 13.40
C ARG A 294 -13.76 -2.85 13.54
N SER A 295 -13.91 -2.17 12.40
CA SER A 295 -14.29 -0.76 12.36
C SER A 295 -15.76 -0.53 12.75
N LEU A 296 -16.67 -1.45 12.39
CA LEU A 296 -18.08 -1.42 12.84
C LEU A 296 -18.20 -1.58 14.36
N ASN A 297 -17.50 -2.57 14.94
CA ASN A 297 -17.45 -2.76 16.40
C ASN A 297 -16.91 -1.50 17.10
N ALA A 298 -15.84 -0.88 16.57
CA ALA A 298 -15.25 0.35 17.12
C ALA A 298 -16.20 1.56 17.01
N ALA A 299 -16.96 1.66 15.92
CA ALA A 299 -18.00 2.67 15.72
C ALA A 299 -19.33 2.37 16.44
N ARG A 300 -19.44 1.21 17.09
CA ARG A 300 -20.66 0.68 17.75
C ARG A 300 -21.86 0.55 16.80
N ILE A 301 -21.61 0.10 15.56
CA ILE A 301 -22.65 -0.10 14.52
C ILE A 301 -23.02 -1.58 14.44
N SER A 302 -24.29 -1.91 14.70
CA SER A 302 -24.84 -3.27 14.55
C SER A 302 -25.70 -3.37 13.29
N LEU A 303 -25.35 -4.28 12.38
CA LEU A 303 -26.08 -4.46 11.11
C LEU A 303 -27.46 -5.13 11.28
N SER A 304 -27.65 -5.90 12.35
CA SER A 304 -28.91 -6.59 12.68
C SER A 304 -29.89 -5.70 13.43
N GLU A 305 -29.42 -4.75 14.24
CA GLU A 305 -30.28 -3.80 14.95
C GLU A 305 -30.59 -2.56 14.11
N THR A 306 -29.67 -2.13 13.23
CA THR A 306 -29.88 -0.92 12.42
C THR A 306 -30.92 -1.18 11.33
N LYS A 307 -32.15 -0.72 11.58
CA LYS A 307 -33.22 -0.68 10.58
C LYS A 307 -32.94 0.41 9.54
N VAL A 308 -33.27 0.11 8.29
CA VAL A 308 -33.09 1.01 7.13
C VAL A 308 -34.34 1.00 6.25
N GLN A 309 -34.55 2.10 5.53
CA GLN A 309 -35.70 2.27 4.64
C GLN A 309 -35.32 2.89 3.29
N PHE A 310 -36.12 2.59 2.27
CA PHE A 310 -36.01 3.15 0.92
C PHE A 310 -37.41 3.22 0.30
N PRO A 311 -37.91 4.41 -0.09
CA PRO A 311 -39.28 4.58 -0.56
C PRO A 311 -39.51 3.92 -1.93
N ALA A 312 -40.72 3.38 -2.14
CA ALA A 312 -41.15 2.75 -3.39
C ALA A 312 -40.79 3.57 -4.64
N LYS A 313 -39.78 3.13 -5.40
CA LYS A 313 -39.32 3.86 -6.59
C LYS A 313 -38.52 2.98 -7.57
N GLN A 314 -38.63 3.28 -8.87
CA GLN A 314 -37.69 2.81 -9.88
C GLN A 314 -36.32 3.50 -9.69
N THR A 315 -35.29 2.72 -9.37
CA THR A 315 -33.93 3.20 -9.06
C THR A 315 -32.90 2.22 -9.62
N PHE A 316 -31.63 2.32 -9.22
CA PHE A 316 -30.57 1.33 -9.50
C PHE A 316 -29.85 0.89 -8.22
N TYR A 317 -29.26 -0.32 -8.24
CA TYR A 317 -28.70 -0.99 -7.05
C TYR A 317 -27.73 -0.13 -6.23
N LYS A 318 -26.76 0.56 -6.87
CA LYS A 318 -25.83 1.44 -6.15
C LYS A 318 -26.54 2.55 -5.37
N ARG A 319 -27.59 3.17 -5.94
CA ARG A 319 -28.36 4.22 -5.25
C ARG A 319 -29.14 3.67 -4.05
N VAL A 320 -29.51 2.38 -4.06
CA VAL A 320 -30.06 1.70 -2.88
C VAL A 320 -28.97 1.53 -1.83
N LEU A 321 -27.85 0.90 -2.20
CA LEU A 321 -26.70 0.66 -1.32
C LEU A 321 -26.19 1.93 -0.64
N ASP A 322 -25.86 2.96 -1.42
CA ASP A 322 -25.41 4.27 -0.92
C ASP A 322 -26.41 4.83 0.11
N ARG A 323 -27.72 4.72 -0.14
CA ARG A 323 -28.77 5.29 0.72
C ARG A 323 -29.02 4.48 1.99
N VAL A 324 -28.95 3.14 1.95
CA VAL A 324 -29.16 2.30 3.15
C VAL A 324 -27.90 2.25 4.02
N LEU A 325 -26.71 2.20 3.42
CA LEU A 325 -25.45 2.29 4.14
C LEU A 325 -25.31 3.66 4.84
N PHE A 326 -25.65 4.76 4.16
CA PHE A 326 -25.59 6.10 4.76
C PHE A 326 -26.49 6.24 6.00
N GLN A 327 -27.67 5.61 6.03
CA GLN A 327 -28.55 5.59 7.21
C GLN A 327 -27.87 4.94 8.43
N ALA A 328 -27.04 3.92 8.19
CA ALA A 328 -26.24 3.25 9.22
C ALA A 328 -24.87 3.91 9.48
N ARG A 329 -24.58 5.09 8.90
CA ARG A 329 -23.26 5.77 8.93
C ARG A 329 -22.14 4.91 8.31
N LEU A 330 -22.48 4.13 7.28
CA LEU A 330 -21.57 3.30 6.50
C LEU A 330 -21.43 3.83 5.06
N LYS A 331 -20.34 3.44 4.41
CA LYS A 331 -20.06 3.62 2.99
C LYS A 331 -19.52 2.32 2.40
N MET A 332 -19.74 2.11 1.10
CA MET A 332 -19.07 1.06 0.35
C MET A 332 -17.89 1.62 -0.45
N ARG A 333 -16.90 0.77 -0.71
CA ARG A 333 -15.87 0.94 -1.75
C ARG A 333 -15.87 -0.31 -2.61
N ILE A 334 -15.73 -0.15 -3.93
CA ILE A 334 -15.40 -1.29 -4.79
C ILE A 334 -13.89 -1.49 -4.74
N LYS A 335 -13.49 -2.75 -4.64
CA LYS A 335 -12.10 -3.21 -4.62
C LYS A 335 -11.98 -4.46 -5.47
N LEU A 336 -10.75 -4.82 -5.84
CA LEU A 336 -10.46 -6.04 -6.60
C LEU A 336 -9.77 -7.08 -5.70
N ASP A 337 -10.09 -8.36 -5.85
CA ASP A 337 -9.32 -9.44 -5.22
C ASP A 337 -8.04 -9.76 -6.02
N GLU A 338 -7.24 -10.75 -5.59
CA GLU A 338 -5.98 -11.12 -6.27
C GLU A 338 -6.16 -11.76 -7.67
N ALA A 339 -7.39 -11.84 -8.18
CA ALA A 339 -7.74 -12.33 -9.51
C ALA A 339 -8.58 -11.30 -10.29
N ASP A 340 -8.43 -10.02 -9.96
CA ASP A 340 -9.16 -8.88 -10.53
C ASP A 340 -10.70 -8.95 -10.40
N ARG A 341 -11.23 -9.81 -9.51
CA ARG A 341 -12.69 -9.91 -9.31
C ARG A 341 -13.16 -8.80 -8.38
N PRO A 342 -14.27 -8.11 -8.70
CA PRO A 342 -14.80 -7.07 -7.84
C PRO A 342 -15.34 -7.64 -6.52
N ILE A 343 -15.14 -6.89 -5.44
CA ILE A 343 -15.80 -7.06 -4.15
C ILE A 343 -16.38 -5.72 -3.67
N VAL A 344 -17.42 -5.79 -2.85
CA VAL A 344 -18.00 -4.61 -2.17
C VAL A 344 -17.49 -4.59 -0.73
N TRP A 345 -16.62 -3.64 -0.39
CA TRP A 345 -16.06 -3.48 0.95
C TRP A 345 -16.83 -2.42 1.73
N VAL A 346 -17.51 -2.82 2.80
CA VAL A 346 -18.34 -1.94 3.63
C VAL A 346 -17.58 -1.48 4.87
N THR A 347 -17.53 -0.17 5.08
CA THR A 347 -16.78 0.50 6.16
C THR A 347 -17.61 1.63 6.79
N PRO A 348 -17.30 2.09 8.02
CA PRO A 348 -17.85 3.35 8.54
C PRO A 348 -17.47 4.55 7.66
N SER A 349 -18.38 5.51 7.57
CA SER A 349 -18.25 6.73 6.74
C SER A 349 -17.19 7.71 7.23
#